data_AF-A0A535WWT5-F1
#
_entry.id   AF-A0A535WWT5-F1
#
_cell.length_a   1.000
_cell.length_b   1.000
_cell.length_c   1.000
_cell.angle_alpha   90.00
_cell.angle_beta   90.00
_cell.angle_gamma   90.00
#
_symmetry.space_group_name_H-M   'P 1'
#
loop_
_entity.id
_entity.type
_entity.pdbx_description
1 polymer ?
#
loop_
_entity_poly.entity_id
_entity_poly.type
_entity_poly.pdbx_seq_one_letter_code
_entity_poly.pdbx_strand_id
1 'polypeptide(L)'
;MIFDLGTFVIAFALALVIYPQAIRTLRRLKAGQVIQEELPDSHQKKAGTPTGGGIVFVALAIVGGLLAALAGHSGTLPSMAGLVAGGLIGFADDRSKLRVGTRGIPARLKLPIQLVLAIPIAWLATVQGGPQLFLPATPWVVFPLAVAAIVA
;
A
#
# COMPACT_ATOMS: atom_id res chain seq x y z
N MET A 1 -20.61 0.80 12.03
CA MET A 1 -20.30 2.17 12.49
C MET A 1 -19.51 2.23 13.79
N ILE A 2 -20.05 1.80 14.95
CA ILE A 2 -19.31 1.86 16.22
C ILE A 2 -18.07 0.95 16.20
N PHE A 3 -18.19 -0.26 15.66
CA PHE A 3 -17.07 -1.18 15.47
C PHE A 3 -15.97 -0.58 14.57
N ASP A 4 -16.36 0.03 13.45
CA ASP A 4 -15.43 0.65 12.48
C ASP A 4 -14.70 1.86 13.07
N LEU A 5 -15.40 2.65 13.89
CA LEU A 5 -14.78 3.76 14.60
C LEU A 5 -13.77 3.25 15.64
N GLY A 6 -14.13 2.18 16.36
CA GLY A 6 -13.22 1.53 17.31
C GLY A 6 -11.97 0.98 16.64
N THR A 7 -12.11 0.26 15.52
CA THR A 7 -10.98 -0.30 14.77
C THR A 7 -10.09 0.80 14.21
N PHE A 8 -10.66 1.90 13.71
CA PHE A 8 -9.90 3.08 13.27
C PHE A 8 -9.07 3.69 14.41
N VAL A 9 -9.70 3.98 15.56
CA VAL A 9 -9.01 4.61 16.70
C VAL A 9 -7.90 3.70 17.23
N ILE A 10 -8.15 2.40 17.33
CA ILE A 10 -7.16 1.42 17.79
C ILE A 10 -6.00 1.34 16.79
N ALA A 11 -6.27 1.23 15.49
CA ALA A 11 -5.24 1.16 14.46
C ALA A 11 -4.38 2.42 14.44
N PHE A 12 -5.01 3.60 14.58
CA PHE A 12 -4.31 4.88 14.66
C PHE A 12 -3.41 4.97 15.90
N ALA A 13 -3.93 4.60 17.08
CA ALA A 13 -3.15 4.59 18.32
C ALA A 13 -1.96 3.62 18.24
N LEU A 14 -2.17 2.42 17.71
CA LEU A 14 -1.09 1.44 17.48
C LEU A 14 -0.03 1.99 16.53
N ALA A 15 -0.44 2.63 15.44
CA ALA A 15 0.49 3.25 14.50
C ALA A 15 1.36 4.32 15.21
N LEU A 16 0.75 5.22 16.00
CA LEU A 16 1.50 6.24 16.74
C LEU A 16 2.57 5.66 17.68
N VAL A 17 2.30 4.51 18.29
CA VAL A 17 3.24 3.85 19.20
C VAL A 17 4.34 3.09 18.44
N ILE A 18 3.98 2.40 17.36
CA ILE A 18 4.89 1.50 16.63
C ILE A 18 5.83 2.26 15.68
N TYR A 19 5.34 3.29 14.98
CA TYR A 19 6.14 4.02 13.99
C TYR A 19 7.45 4.61 14.53
N PRO A 20 7.51 5.26 15.71
CA PRO A 20 8.75 5.79 16.27
C PRO A 20 9.83 4.72 16.51
N GLN A 21 9.42 3.51 16.89
CA GLN A 21 10.35 2.38 17.04
C GLN A 21 10.79 1.87 15.68
N ALA A 22 9.86 1.71 14.74
CA ALA A 22 10.17 1.28 13.39
C ALA A 22 11.13 2.22 12.66
N ILE A 23 10.94 3.53 12.78
CA ILE A 23 11.84 4.55 12.21
C ILE A 23 13.25 4.39 12.78
N ARG A 24 13.39 4.16 14.09
CA ARG A 24 14.68 3.89 14.72
C ARG A 24 15.34 2.63 14.17
N THR A 25 14.58 1.55 13.97
CA THR A 25 15.08 0.31 13.37
C THR A 25 15.51 0.51 11.92
N LEU A 26 14.72 1.19 11.09
CA LEU A 26 15.05 1.45 9.70
C LEU A 26 16.31 2.33 9.56
N ARG A 27 16.51 3.30 10.46
CA ARG A 27 17.77 4.07 10.53
C ARG A 27 18.96 3.17 10.86
N ARG A 28 18.82 2.23 11.79
CA ARG A 28 19.89 1.26 12.14
C ARG A 28 20.24 0.33 10.98
N LEU A 29 19.24 -0.06 10.18
CA LEU A 29 19.43 -0.87 8.97
C LEU A 29 20.07 -0.09 7.81
N LYS A 30 20.46 1.18 8.02
CA LYS A 30 21.04 2.08 7.01
C LYS A 30 20.17 2.19 5.75
N ALA A 31 18.85 2.04 5.89
CA ALA A 31 17.89 2.20 4.80
C ALA A 31 17.64 3.68 4.46
N GLY A 32 18.65 4.54 4.58
CA GLY A 32 18.55 5.96 4.24
C GLY A 32 18.51 6.13 2.72
N GLN A 33 17.68 7.05 2.23
CA GLN A 33 17.69 7.37 0.81
C GLN A 33 19.01 8.05 0.42
N VAL A 34 19.66 7.51 -0.62
CA VAL A 34 20.78 8.16 -1.32
C VAL A 34 20.19 9.19 -2.28
N ILE A 35 20.39 10.47 -1.96
CA ILE A 35 19.95 11.59 -2.80
C ILE A 35 21.01 11.86 -3.86
N GLN A 36 20.59 12.12 -5.10
CA GLN A 36 21.54 12.46 -6.17
C GLN A 36 22.13 13.84 -5.89
N GLU A 37 23.43 13.99 -6.09
CA GLU A 37 24.15 15.24 -5.83
C GLU A 37 23.65 16.40 -6.70
N GLU A 38 23.07 16.10 -7.86
CA GLU A 38 22.55 17.06 -8.84
C GLU A 38 21.21 17.73 -8.42
N LEU A 39 20.57 17.28 -7.33
CA LEU A 39 19.31 17.84 -6.84
C LEU A 39 19.53 19.14 -6.02
N PRO A 40 18.59 20.12 -6.09
CA PRO A 40 18.68 21.37 -5.34
C PRO A 40 18.86 21.17 -3.83
N ASP A 41 19.50 22.12 -3.15
CA ASP A 41 19.77 22.08 -1.69
C ASP A 41 18.53 21.82 -0.82
N SER A 42 17.35 22.26 -1.27
CA SER A 42 16.08 21.98 -0.59
C SER A 42 15.74 20.48 -0.55
N HIS A 43 16.14 19.71 -1.57
CA HIS A 43 15.96 18.26 -1.64
C HIS A 43 17.05 17.51 -0.87
N GLN A 44 18.25 18.07 -0.75
CA GLN A 44 19.34 17.48 0.05
C GLN A 44 18.96 17.36 1.54
N LYS A 45 18.04 18.20 2.05
CA LYS A 45 17.51 18.10 3.42
C LYS A 45 16.78 16.78 3.72
N LYS A 46 16.34 16.03 2.70
CA LYS A 46 15.71 14.71 2.89
C LYS A 46 16.74 13.59 3.04
N ALA A 47 18.03 13.87 2.84
CA ALA A 47 19.09 12.87 2.88
C ALA A 47 19.14 12.20 4.26
N GLY A 48 19.24 10.87 4.27
CA GLY A 48 19.23 10.10 5.52
C GLY A 48 17.86 9.84 6.14
N THR A 49 16.76 10.33 5.56
CA THR A 49 15.42 9.88 5.96
C THR A 49 15.27 8.39 5.57
N PRO A 50 14.90 7.50 6.50
CA PRO A 50 14.75 6.07 6.19
C PRO A 50 13.61 5.84 5.19
N THR A 51 13.86 5.03 4.17
CA THR A 51 12.86 4.56 3.20
C THR A 51 12.18 3.26 3.68
N GLY A 52 11.05 2.89 3.08
CA GLY A 52 10.37 1.62 3.38
C GLY A 52 9.47 1.61 4.60
N GLY A 53 9.09 2.77 5.15
CA GLY A 53 8.12 2.87 6.25
C GLY A 53 6.74 2.26 5.93
N GLY A 54 6.43 2.05 4.65
CA GLY A 54 5.23 1.37 4.18
C GLY A 54 5.12 -0.10 4.64
N ILE A 55 6.23 -0.75 5.00
CA ILE A 55 6.19 -2.14 5.52
C ILE A 55 5.38 -2.21 6.81
N VAL A 56 5.55 -1.22 7.70
CA VAL A 56 4.81 -1.15 8.96
C VAL A 56 3.34 -0.85 8.70
N PHE A 57 3.06 0.03 7.73
CA PHE A 57 1.69 0.31 7.30
C PHE A 57 0.99 -0.97 6.81
N VAL A 58 1.62 -1.70 5.90
CA VAL A 58 1.07 -2.95 5.35
C VAL A 58 0.88 -3.98 6.45
N ALA A 59 1.83 -4.12 7.37
CA ALA A 59 1.70 -5.05 8.50
C ALA A 59 0.50 -4.71 9.40
N LEU A 60 0.34 -3.43 9.77
CA LEU A 60 -0.80 -2.98 10.58
C LEU A 60 -2.13 -3.13 9.85
N ALA A 61 -2.16 -2.81 8.56
CA ALA A 61 -3.36 -2.93 7.73
C ALA A 61 -3.75 -4.39 7.48
N ILE A 62 -2.80 -5.34 7.41
CA ILE A 62 -3.09 -6.78 7.38
C ILE A 62 -3.77 -7.21 8.69
N VAL A 63 -3.25 -6.79 9.85
CA VAL A 63 -3.87 -7.10 11.15
C VAL A 63 -5.29 -6.53 11.22
N GLY A 64 -5.47 -5.27 10.82
CA GLY A 64 -6.80 -4.65 10.74
C GLY A 64 -7.74 -5.37 9.76
N GLY A 65 -7.24 -5.79 8.60
CA GLY A 65 -7.99 -6.56 7.61
C GLY A 65 -8.42 -7.94 8.12
N LEU A 66 -7.55 -8.64 8.86
CA LEU A 66 -7.88 -9.91 9.50
C LEU A 66 -8.99 -9.75 10.54
N LEU A 67 -8.93 -8.70 11.36
CA LEU A 67 -9.99 -8.38 12.32
C LEU A 67 -11.32 -8.06 11.62
N ALA A 68 -11.27 -7.30 10.52
CA ALA A 68 -12.45 -7.00 9.72
C ALA A 68 -13.04 -8.27 9.07
N ALA A 69 -12.20 -9.17 8.59
CA ALA A 69 -12.61 -10.45 8.02
C ALA A 69 -13.27 -11.36 9.07
N LEU A 70 -12.69 -11.43 10.29
CA LEU A 70 -13.28 -12.17 11.41
C LEU A 70 -14.63 -11.57 11.84
N ALA A 71 -14.80 -10.25 11.72
CA ALA A 71 -16.06 -9.57 11.95
C ALA A 71 -17.07 -9.68 10.79
N GLY A 72 -16.74 -10.44 9.73
CA GLY A 72 -17.66 -10.73 8.63
C GLY A 72 -17.82 -9.60 7.60
N HIS A 73 -16.89 -8.65 7.53
CA HIS A 73 -16.96 -7.57 6.54
C HIS A 73 -16.69 -8.11 5.13
N SER A 74 -17.64 -7.86 4.22
CA SER A 74 -17.48 -8.15 2.80
C SER A 74 -16.42 -7.25 2.17
N GLY A 75 -15.70 -7.77 1.17
CA GLY A 75 -14.62 -7.03 0.49
C GLY A 75 -13.26 -7.02 1.20
N THR A 76 -13.14 -7.63 2.39
CA THR A 76 -11.86 -7.73 3.12
C THR A 76 -10.79 -8.48 2.33
N LEU A 77 -11.14 -9.61 1.72
CA LEU A 77 -10.23 -10.43 0.93
C LEU A 77 -9.62 -9.67 -0.27
N PRO A 78 -10.40 -9.07 -1.20
CA PRO A 78 -9.82 -8.32 -2.31
C PRO A 78 -9.01 -7.11 -1.85
N SER A 79 -9.41 -6.40 -0.78
CA SER A 79 -8.63 -5.29 -0.22
C SER A 79 -7.28 -5.75 0.33
N MET A 80 -7.25 -6.85 1.07
CA MET A 80 -6.00 -7.43 1.59
C MET A 80 -5.10 -7.95 0.46
N ALA A 81 -5.68 -8.59 -0.57
CA ALA A 81 -4.94 -9.04 -1.74
C ALA A 81 -4.28 -7.86 -2.47
N GLY A 82 -5.02 -6.76 -2.69
CA GLY A 82 -4.49 -5.53 -3.26
C GLY A 82 -3.37 -4.92 -2.44
N LEU A 83 -3.56 -4.82 -1.13
CA LEU A 83 -2.57 -4.29 -0.20
C LEU A 83 -1.27 -5.11 -0.23
N VAL A 84 -1.36 -6.44 -0.19
CA VAL A 84 -0.19 -7.33 -0.23
C VAL A 84 0.50 -7.26 -1.59
N ALA A 85 -0.25 -7.35 -2.70
CA ALA A 85 0.31 -7.30 -4.04
C ALA A 85 1.02 -5.97 -4.30
N GLY A 86 0.35 -4.84 -4.04
CA GLY A 86 0.93 -3.50 -4.18
C GLY A 86 2.10 -3.28 -3.22
N GLY A 87 1.98 -3.76 -1.98
CA GLY A 87 3.03 -3.70 -0.97
C GLY A 87 4.30 -4.44 -1.37
N LEU A 88 4.17 -5.62 -1.98
CA LEU A 88 5.32 -6.40 -2.49
C LEU A 88 6.02 -5.69 -3.65
N ILE A 89 5.27 -5.11 -4.59
CA ILE A 89 5.83 -4.33 -5.70
C ILE A 89 6.55 -3.08 -5.15
N GLY A 90 5.93 -2.37 -4.20
CA GLY A 90 6.52 -1.21 -3.55
C GLY A 90 7.80 -1.56 -2.78
N PHE A 91 7.79 -2.69 -2.06
CA PHE A 91 8.97 -3.20 -1.36
C PHE A 91 10.10 -3.59 -2.33
N ALA A 92 9.78 -4.25 -3.44
CA ALA A 92 10.75 -4.58 -4.48
C ALA A 92 11.37 -3.31 -5.10
N ASP A 93 10.56 -2.28 -5.35
CA ASP A 93 11.00 -0.98 -5.86
C ASP A 93 11.94 -0.28 -4.87
N ASP A 94 11.57 -0.20 -3.60
CA ASP A 94 12.39 0.41 -2.55
C ASP A 94 13.70 -0.36 -2.30
N ARG A 95 13.66 -1.70 -2.38
CA ARG A 95 14.88 -2.53 -2.30
C ARG A 95 15.79 -2.31 -3.51
N SER A 96 15.23 -2.16 -4.70
CA SER A 96 16.01 -1.83 -5.91
C SER A 96 16.72 -0.49 -5.73
N LYS A 97 16.03 0.52 -5.19
CA LYS A 97 16.61 1.84 -4.92
C LYS A 97 17.77 1.78 -3.92
N LEU A 98 17.67 0.92 -2.92
CA LEU A 98 18.75 0.74 -1.94
C LEU A 98 19.97 0.01 -2.51
N ARG A 99 19.80 -0.85 -3.54
CA ARG A 99 20.88 -1.64 -4.13
C ARG A 99 21.56 -0.99 -5.33
N VAL A 100 20.79 -0.34 -6.19
CA VAL A 100 21.24 0.13 -7.51
C VAL A 100 21.35 1.66 -7.57
N GLY A 101 21.03 2.35 -6.46
CA GLY A 101 20.99 3.81 -6.36
C GLY A 101 19.59 4.37 -6.62
N THR A 102 19.46 5.67 -6.87
CA THR A 102 18.16 6.39 -6.80
C THR A 102 17.11 5.96 -7.84
N ARG A 103 17.46 5.11 -8.82
CA ARG A 103 16.54 4.61 -9.83
C ARG A 103 15.80 3.35 -9.35
N GLY A 104 14.49 3.50 -9.13
CA GLY A 104 13.59 2.38 -8.89
C GLY A 104 13.29 1.55 -10.14
N ILE A 105 12.34 0.64 -10.04
CA ILE A 105 11.83 -0.15 -11.16
C ILE A 105 11.21 0.82 -12.18
N PRO A 106 11.61 0.79 -13.46
CA PRO A 106 11.10 1.72 -14.45
C PRO A 106 9.58 1.52 -14.65
N ALA A 107 8.85 2.63 -14.79
CA ALA A 107 7.38 2.62 -14.88
C ALA A 107 6.84 1.67 -15.96
N ARG A 108 7.53 1.57 -17.10
CA ARG A 108 7.22 0.63 -18.20
C ARG A 108 7.22 -0.85 -17.82
N LEU A 109 7.96 -1.24 -16.77
CA LEU A 109 7.95 -2.61 -16.23
C LEU A 109 6.98 -2.73 -15.06
N LYS A 110 6.87 -1.69 -14.23
CA LYS A 110 6.01 -1.69 -13.03
C LYS A 110 4.52 -1.66 -13.37
N LEU A 111 4.11 -0.81 -14.31
CA LEU A 111 2.69 -0.62 -14.65
C LEU A 111 2.04 -1.88 -15.24
N PRO A 112 2.65 -2.62 -16.18
CA PRO A 112 2.07 -3.87 -16.66
C PRO A 112 1.89 -4.91 -15.55
N ILE A 113 2.85 -5.01 -14.61
CA ILE A 113 2.77 -5.93 -13.47
C ILE A 113 1.61 -5.54 -12.56
N GLN A 114 1.48 -4.25 -12.23
CA GLN A 114 0.35 -3.75 -11.44
C GLN A 114 -0.99 -4.01 -12.14
N LEU A 115 -1.06 -3.81 -13.46
CA LEU A 115 -2.28 -4.05 -14.24
C LEU A 115 -2.69 -5.53 -14.23
N VAL A 116 -1.73 -6.43 -14.48
CA VAL A 116 -1.99 -7.88 -14.47
C VAL A 116 -2.46 -8.35 -13.10
N LEU A 117 -1.90 -7.80 -12.01
CA LEU A 117 -2.32 -8.13 -10.64
C LEU A 117 -3.66 -7.49 -10.28
N ALA A 118 -3.99 -6.32 -10.82
CA ALA A 118 -5.24 -5.62 -10.56
C ALA A 118 -6.47 -6.36 -11.13
N ILE A 119 -6.32 -7.05 -12.27
CA ILE A 119 -7.42 -7.79 -12.93
C ILE A 119 -8.10 -8.82 -12.00
N PRO A 120 -7.40 -9.82 -11.43
CA PRO A 120 -8.03 -10.80 -10.55
C PRO A 120 -8.54 -10.19 -9.24
N ILE A 121 -7.90 -9.13 -8.76
CA ILE A 121 -8.30 -8.45 -7.52
C ILE A 121 -9.59 -7.64 -7.75
N ALA A 122 -9.70 -6.94 -8.87
CA ALA A 122 -10.92 -6.26 -9.30
C ALA A 122 -12.06 -7.25 -9.50
N TRP A 123 -11.77 -8.41 -10.10
CA TRP A 123 -12.77 -9.46 -10.28
C TRP A 123 -13.30 -9.96 -8.93
N LEU A 124 -12.41 -10.31 -8.00
CA LEU A 124 -12.78 -10.69 -6.63
C LEU A 124 -13.59 -9.60 -5.93
N ALA A 125 -13.21 -8.33 -6.11
CA ALA A 125 -13.93 -7.19 -5.56
C ALA A 125 -15.35 -7.05 -6.12
N THR A 126 -15.56 -7.32 -7.41
CA THR A 126 -16.90 -7.26 -8.02
C THR A 126 -17.81 -8.43 -7.64
N VAL A 127 -17.24 -9.59 -7.31
CA VAL A 127 -18.02 -10.78 -6.93
C VAL A 127 -18.35 -10.78 -5.43
N GLN A 128 -17.41 -10.33 -4.58
CA GLN A 128 -17.57 -10.32 -3.12
C GLN A 128 -18.01 -8.96 -2.56
N GLY A 129 -17.81 -7.88 -3.33
CA GLY A 129 -18.23 -6.55 -2.94
C GLY A 129 -19.74 -6.43 -3.03
N GLY A 130 -20.38 -6.08 -1.90
CA GLY A 130 -21.79 -5.68 -1.93
C GLY A 130 -21.98 -4.42 -2.80
N PRO A 131 -23.22 -4.10 -3.21
CA PRO A 131 -23.52 -2.88 -3.94
C PRO A 131 -23.22 -1.65 -3.05
N GLN A 132 -22.01 -1.11 -3.16
CA GLN A 132 -21.57 0.11 -2.47
C GLN A 132 -21.61 1.34 -3.39
N LEU A 133 -22.00 1.17 -4.65
CA LEU A 133 -22.12 2.27 -5.59
C LEU A 133 -23.48 2.93 -5.46
N PHE A 134 -23.48 4.23 -5.09
CA PHE A 134 -24.66 5.08 -5.17
C PHE A 134 -25.15 5.32 -6.62
N LEU A 135 -24.33 4.93 -7.62
CA LEU A 135 -24.65 5.06 -9.03
C LEU A 135 -25.17 3.72 -9.59
N PRO A 136 -26.20 3.72 -10.45
CA PRO A 136 -26.60 2.52 -11.19
C PRO A 136 -25.44 2.12 -12.10
N ALA A 137 -24.78 1.02 -11.79
CA ALA A 137 -23.53 0.67 -12.44
C ALA A 137 -23.63 -0.67 -13.14
N THR A 138 -23.50 -0.64 -14.46
CA THR A 138 -23.32 -1.84 -15.27
C THR A 138 -21.93 -2.43 -15.00
N PRO A 139 -21.78 -3.77 -14.92
CA PRO A 139 -20.49 -4.43 -14.67
C PRO A 139 -19.38 -4.00 -15.63
N TRP A 140 -19.75 -3.67 -16.87
CA TRP A 140 -18.86 -3.17 -17.92
C TRP A 140 -18.20 -1.82 -17.61
N VAL A 141 -18.77 -1.03 -16.70
CA VAL A 141 -18.21 0.25 -16.23
C VAL A 141 -17.47 0.05 -14.92
N VAL A 142 -18.03 -0.74 -13.99
CA VAL A 142 -17.44 -0.97 -12.66
C VAL A 142 -16.11 -1.70 -12.74
N PHE A 143 -16.00 -2.72 -13.57
CA PHE A 143 -14.81 -3.55 -13.61
C PHE A 143 -13.56 -2.80 -14.12
N PRO A 144 -13.60 -2.07 -15.26
CA PRO A 144 -12.47 -1.26 -15.70
C PRO A 144 -12.10 -0.16 -14.69
N LEU A 145 -13.09 0.46 -14.04
CA LEU A 145 -12.85 1.44 -12.98
C LEU A 145 -12.17 0.83 -11.76
N ALA A 146 -12.57 -0.38 -11.35
CA ALA A 146 -11.94 -1.11 -10.24
C ALA A 146 -10.49 -1.46 -10.57
N VAL A 147 -10.21 -1.95 -11.80
CA VAL A 147 -8.84 -2.20 -12.26
C VAL A 147 -8.02 -0.92 -12.25
N ALA A 148 -8.55 0.17 -12.81
CA ALA A 148 -7.87 1.47 -12.83
C ALA A 148 -7.59 1.98 -11.41
N ALA A 149 -8.56 1.86 -10.49
CA ALA A 149 -8.42 2.29 -9.09
C ALA A 149 -7.37 1.46 -8.30
N ILE A 150 -7.15 0.20 -8.64
CA ILE A 150 -6.12 -0.64 -8.00
C ILE A 150 -4.72 -0.32 -8.56
N VAL A 151 -4.62 0.13 -9.80
CA VAL A 151 -3.35 0.49 -10.45
C VAL A 151 -2.91 1.92 -10.13
N ALA A 152 -3.86 2.85 -9.96
CA ALA A 152 -3.65 4.26 -9.67
C ALA A 152 -3.06 4.49 -8.26
#